data_AF-A0A8H2JID9-F1
#
_entry.id   AF-A0A8H2JID9-F1
#
_cell.length_a   1.000
_cell.length_b   1.000
_cell.length_c   1.000
_cell.angle_alpha   90.00
_cell.angle_beta   90.00
_cell.angle_gamma   90.00
#
_symmetry.space_group_name_H-M   'P 1'
#
loop_
_entity.id
_entity.type
_entity.pdbx_description
1 polymer ?
#
loop_
_entity_poly.entity_id
_entity_poly.type
_entity_poly.pdbx_seq_one_letter_code
_entity_poly.pdbx_strand_id
1 'polypeptide(L)'
;LEEIISIITWGGFSAQAIASKGSSLQRLYAGEQSLSPLVTVKEHITDSLSQAFSSEGYPRSDVTLINAGQADGQLVNSRSAAEYGLSANGASGDESPSALQIAAGNLAQAEILKQLGTGLYISNLWYLNYSDLPAARLTGMTRFATFWV
;
A
#
# COMPACT_ATOMS: atom_id res chain seq x y z
N LEU A 1 -8.50 -0.96 -8.93
CA LEU A 1 -7.90 -0.54 -7.64
C LEU A 1 -6.61 -1.31 -7.38
N GLU A 2 -6.61 -2.62 -7.64
CA GLU A 2 -5.41 -3.46 -7.60
C GLU A 2 -4.22 -2.81 -8.31
N GLU A 3 -4.44 -2.14 -9.45
CA GLU A 3 -3.37 -1.54 -10.23
C GLU A 3 -2.70 -0.33 -9.54
N ILE A 4 -3.48 0.44 -8.75
CA ILE A 4 -2.93 1.53 -7.91
C ILE A 4 -2.18 0.94 -6.72
N ILE A 5 -2.74 -0.10 -6.10
CA ILE A 5 -2.12 -0.74 -4.95
C ILE A 5 -0.81 -1.41 -5.36
N SER A 6 -0.80 -2.14 -6.48
CA SER A 6 0.38 -2.84 -7.00
C SER A 6 1.54 -1.90 -7.30
N ILE A 7 1.30 -0.66 -7.76
CA ILE A 7 2.41 0.26 -7.99
C ILE A 7 2.91 0.88 -6.68
N ILE A 8 2.02 1.10 -5.69
CA ILE A 8 2.41 1.57 -4.35
C ILE A 8 3.30 0.56 -3.63
N THR A 9 3.11 -0.74 -3.84
CA THR A 9 3.95 -1.76 -3.20
C THR A 9 5.41 -1.71 -3.62
N TRP A 10 5.75 -0.98 -4.69
CA TRP A 10 7.13 -0.78 -5.14
C TRP A 10 7.84 0.22 -4.22
N GLY A 11 8.21 -0.25 -3.02
CA GLY A 11 8.92 0.54 -2.02
C GLY A 11 8.06 1.54 -1.25
N GLY A 12 6.74 1.65 -1.50
CA GLY A 12 5.88 2.58 -0.75
C GLY A 12 5.91 2.33 0.77
N PHE A 13 5.97 1.06 1.17
CA PHE A 13 5.99 0.63 2.57
C PHE A 13 7.39 0.20 3.08
N SER A 14 8.42 0.29 2.24
CA SER A 14 9.77 -0.16 2.55
C SER A 14 10.47 0.81 3.51
N ALA A 15 11.04 0.28 4.59
CA ALA A 15 11.84 1.07 5.53
C ALA A 15 13.05 1.70 4.85
N GLN A 16 13.72 0.98 3.95
CA GLN A 16 14.82 1.51 3.15
C GLN A 16 14.37 2.67 2.25
N ALA A 17 13.28 2.50 1.52
CA ALA A 17 12.78 3.53 0.62
C ALA A 17 12.32 4.78 1.39
N ILE A 18 11.70 4.61 2.55
CA ILE A 18 11.28 5.73 3.43
C ILE A 18 12.51 6.46 4.00
N ALA A 19 13.52 5.71 4.47
CA ALA A 19 14.76 6.29 5.02
C ALA A 19 15.55 7.07 3.96
N SER A 20 15.63 6.53 2.74
CA SER A 20 16.34 7.13 1.60
C SER A 20 15.53 8.19 0.83
N LYS A 21 14.30 8.51 1.26
CA LYS A 21 13.36 9.43 0.59
C LYS A 21 12.93 9.00 -0.82
N GLY A 22 13.02 7.70 -1.11
CA GLY A 22 12.60 7.07 -2.37
C GLY A 22 11.21 6.43 -2.34
N SER A 23 10.49 6.44 -1.21
CA SER A 23 9.15 5.86 -1.11
C SER A 23 8.10 6.69 -1.87
N SER A 24 7.15 6.02 -2.53
CA SER A 24 5.99 6.70 -3.11
C SER A 24 5.05 7.30 -2.05
N LEU A 25 5.10 6.80 -0.82
CA LEU A 25 4.33 7.28 0.33
C LEU A 25 5.16 8.23 1.22
N GLN A 26 6.23 8.83 0.69
CA GLN A 26 7.16 9.62 1.49
C GLN A 26 6.49 10.73 2.29
N ARG A 27 5.52 11.44 1.69
CA ARG A 27 4.80 12.54 2.36
C ARG A 27 3.85 12.05 3.45
N LEU A 28 3.32 10.84 3.34
CA LEU A 28 2.50 10.20 4.37
C LEU A 28 3.36 9.85 5.59
N TYR A 29 4.49 9.17 5.37
CA TYR A 29 5.43 8.80 6.44
C TYR A 29 6.19 9.99 7.04
N ALA A 30 6.28 11.11 6.33
CA ALA A 30 6.78 12.37 6.87
C ALA A 30 5.73 13.15 7.69
N GLY A 31 4.46 12.69 7.72
CA GLY A 31 3.36 13.38 8.38
C GLY A 31 2.89 14.67 7.68
N GLU A 32 3.32 14.88 6.43
CA GLU A 32 2.96 16.07 5.64
C GLU A 32 1.59 15.95 4.98
N GLN A 33 1.12 14.72 4.78
CA GLN A 33 -0.16 14.38 4.16
C GLN A 33 -0.79 13.21 4.91
N SER A 34 -2.11 13.08 4.80
CA SER A 34 -2.86 11.94 5.30
C SER A 34 -3.88 11.49 4.26
N LEU A 35 -4.25 10.21 4.33
CA LEU A 35 -5.35 9.65 3.57
C LEU A 35 -6.67 9.84 4.35
N SER A 36 -7.78 9.42 3.74
CA SER A 36 -9.06 9.38 4.45
C SER A 36 -8.97 8.50 5.71
N PRO A 37 -9.60 8.89 6.84
CA PRO A 37 -9.68 8.07 8.04
C PRO A 37 -10.32 6.70 7.86
N LEU A 38 -11.02 6.48 6.73
CA LEU A 38 -11.61 5.20 6.37
C LEU A 38 -10.59 4.20 5.82
N VAL A 39 -9.36 4.63 5.54
CA VAL A 39 -8.32 3.80 4.93
C VAL A 39 -7.43 3.21 6.02
N THR A 40 -7.50 1.89 6.17
CA THR A 40 -6.55 1.11 6.95
C THR A 40 -5.97 0.02 6.06
N VAL A 41 -4.65 -0.09 6.03
CA VAL A 41 -3.90 -1.03 5.19
C VAL A 41 -2.94 -1.82 6.06
N LYS A 42 -2.90 -3.14 5.87
CA LYS A 42 -2.07 -4.06 6.64
C LYS A 42 -1.36 -5.04 5.73
N GLU A 43 -0.13 -5.39 6.06
CA GLU A 43 0.41 -6.71 5.71
C GLU A 43 -0.15 -7.70 6.74
N HIS A 44 -0.97 -8.65 6.29
CA HIS A 44 -1.61 -9.63 7.17
C HIS A 44 -1.09 -11.03 6.82
N ILE A 45 -0.05 -11.46 7.52
CA ILE A 45 0.62 -12.75 7.31
C ILE A 45 -0.19 -13.87 7.94
N THR A 46 -0.70 -13.63 9.13
CA THR A 46 -1.50 -14.58 9.90
C THR A 46 -2.66 -15.08 9.04
N ASP A 47 -2.84 -16.40 8.98
CA ASP A 47 -3.88 -17.07 8.19
C ASP A 47 -3.91 -16.75 6.68
N SER A 48 -2.87 -16.11 6.16
CA SER A 48 -2.71 -15.87 4.72
C SER A 48 -2.08 -17.05 4.00
N LEU A 49 -2.05 -16.99 2.67
CA LEU A 49 -1.33 -17.95 1.82
C LEU A 49 0.17 -17.62 1.70
N SER A 50 0.65 -16.56 2.36
CA SER A 50 2.05 -16.17 2.31
C SER A 50 2.92 -17.04 3.23
N GLN A 51 4.22 -17.09 2.96
CA GLN A 51 5.14 -17.82 3.83
C GLN A 51 5.22 -17.14 5.20
N ALA A 52 5.26 -17.93 6.27
CA ALA A 52 5.38 -17.44 7.65
C ALA A 52 6.81 -16.98 8.02
N PHE A 53 7.80 -17.21 7.14
CA PHE A 53 9.20 -16.84 7.33
C PHE A 53 9.73 -16.12 6.09
N SER A 54 10.64 -15.17 6.31
CA SER A 54 11.36 -14.50 5.22
C SER A 54 12.38 -15.45 4.58
N SER A 55 12.93 -15.07 3.41
CA SER A 55 14.02 -15.81 2.75
C SER A 55 15.29 -15.94 3.60
N GLU A 56 15.42 -15.12 4.64
CA GLU A 56 16.53 -15.10 5.59
C GLU A 56 16.23 -15.92 6.86
N GLY A 57 15.05 -16.54 6.94
CA GLY A 57 14.64 -17.38 8.08
C GLY A 57 14.03 -16.62 9.26
N TYR A 58 13.73 -15.33 9.11
CA TYR A 58 13.06 -14.55 10.17
C TYR A 58 11.56 -14.82 10.16
N PRO A 59 10.92 -15.00 11.33
CA PRO A 59 9.46 -15.02 11.44
C PRO A 59 8.88 -13.73 10.87
N ARG A 60 7.78 -13.86 10.13
CA ARG A 60 7.02 -12.73 9.59
C ARG A 60 5.83 -12.45 10.49
N SER A 61 5.57 -11.17 10.72
CA SER A 61 4.47 -10.71 11.56
C SER A 61 3.50 -9.87 10.75
N ASP A 62 2.27 -9.78 11.23
CA ASP A 62 1.33 -8.77 10.75
C ASP A 62 1.88 -7.37 11.03
N VAL A 63 1.69 -6.46 10.08
CA VAL A 63 2.11 -5.07 10.20
C VAL A 63 0.96 -4.20 9.75
N THR A 64 0.49 -3.31 10.63
CA THR A 64 -0.41 -2.23 10.20
C THR A 64 0.46 -1.15 9.56
N LEU A 65 0.24 -0.89 8.27
CA LEU A 65 1.07 0.02 7.48
C LEU A 65 0.46 1.42 7.45
N ILE A 66 -0.88 1.46 7.30
CA ILE A 66 -1.68 2.66 7.37
C ILE A 66 -2.81 2.40 8.35
N ASN A 67 -2.97 3.26 9.35
CA ASN A 67 -4.04 3.17 10.34
C ASN A 67 -4.90 4.44 10.31
N ALA A 68 -6.18 4.30 9.96
CA ALA A 68 -7.12 5.41 9.85
C ALA A 68 -6.54 6.62 9.09
N GLY A 69 -5.96 6.34 7.93
CA GLY A 69 -5.39 7.32 7.02
C GLY A 69 -4.01 7.86 7.39
N GLN A 70 -3.41 7.43 8.50
CA GLN A 70 -2.08 7.85 8.94
C GLN A 70 -1.05 6.74 8.73
N ALA A 71 0.21 7.12 8.51
CA ALA A 71 1.32 6.18 8.56
C ALA A 71 1.42 5.55 9.96
N ASP A 72 1.63 4.24 10.02
CA ASP A 72 1.75 3.49 11.28
C ASP A 72 3.07 2.69 11.30
N GLY A 73 3.09 1.50 10.70
CA GLY A 73 4.28 0.67 10.53
C GLY A 73 4.89 0.75 9.12
N GLN A 74 6.05 0.12 8.97
CA GLN A 74 6.76 -0.07 7.71
C GLN A 74 7.31 -1.50 7.64
N LEU A 75 7.60 -1.98 6.43
CA LEU A 75 8.21 -3.29 6.20
C LEU A 75 9.72 -3.19 6.37
N VAL A 76 10.27 -4.02 7.26
CA VAL A 76 11.67 -3.94 7.72
C VAL A 76 12.33 -5.31 7.61
N ASN A 77 13.30 -5.43 6.70
CA ASN A 77 14.16 -6.62 6.62
C ASN A 77 15.36 -6.51 7.57
N SER A 78 16.16 -7.58 7.68
CA SER A 78 17.30 -7.62 8.60
C SER A 78 18.36 -6.55 8.30
N ARG A 79 18.62 -6.26 7.02
CA ARG A 79 19.56 -5.23 6.58
C ARG A 79 19.11 -3.85 7.02
N SER A 80 17.89 -3.45 6.70
CA SER A 80 17.34 -2.14 7.05
C SER A 80 17.18 -1.98 8.57
N ALA A 81 16.85 -3.06 9.28
CA ALA A 81 16.85 -3.08 10.73
C ALA A 81 18.23 -2.70 11.30
N ALA A 82 19.29 -3.33 10.79
CA ALA A 82 20.66 -3.02 11.20
C ALA A 82 21.12 -1.62 10.78
N GLU A 83 20.79 -1.19 9.56
CA GLU A 83 21.23 0.09 8.99
C GLU A 83 20.55 1.30 9.65
N TYR A 84 19.25 1.20 9.91
CA TYR A 84 18.44 2.33 10.41
C TYR A 84 18.04 2.20 11.88
N GLY A 85 18.54 1.19 12.60
CA GLY A 85 18.25 0.98 14.02
C GLY A 85 16.78 0.62 14.29
N LEU A 86 16.17 -0.14 13.38
CA LEU A 86 14.77 -0.57 13.46
C LEU A 86 14.65 -2.03 13.93
N SER A 87 13.44 -2.44 14.29
CA SER A 87 13.14 -3.86 14.54
C SER A 87 12.70 -4.54 13.25
N ALA A 88 13.37 -5.62 12.86
CA ALA A 88 12.95 -6.43 11.71
C ALA A 88 11.58 -7.09 11.99
N ASN A 89 10.72 -7.12 10.99
CA ASN A 89 9.39 -7.77 11.04
C ASN A 89 9.24 -8.90 10.01
N GLY A 90 10.37 -9.39 9.49
CA GLY A 90 10.41 -10.47 8.51
C GLY A 90 9.98 -10.03 7.11
N ALA A 91 10.07 -8.73 6.78
CA ALA A 91 9.84 -8.28 5.41
C ALA A 91 10.80 -8.99 4.43
N SER A 92 10.37 -9.10 3.17
CA SER A 92 11.18 -9.63 2.08
C SER A 92 12.40 -8.75 1.81
N GLY A 93 13.34 -9.24 0.98
CA GLY A 93 14.56 -8.51 0.65
C GLY A 93 14.32 -7.14 -0.01
N ASP A 94 13.21 -6.99 -0.73
CA ASP A 94 12.75 -5.75 -1.36
C ASP A 94 11.78 -4.95 -0.46
N GLU A 95 11.48 -5.46 0.74
CA GLU A 95 10.54 -4.86 1.70
C GLU A 95 9.16 -4.56 1.09
N SER A 96 8.72 -5.43 0.19
CA SER A 96 7.40 -5.38 -0.41
C SER A 96 6.41 -6.27 0.36
N PRO A 97 5.13 -5.87 0.46
CA PRO A 97 4.09 -6.71 1.03
C PRO A 97 3.80 -7.92 0.14
N SER A 98 3.36 -9.01 0.75
CA SER A 98 2.98 -10.26 0.08
C SER A 98 1.54 -10.69 0.37
N ALA A 99 0.92 -10.12 1.41
CA ALA A 99 -0.42 -10.42 1.87
C ALA A 99 -1.12 -9.11 2.28
N LEU A 100 -1.10 -8.14 1.37
CA LEU A 100 -1.64 -6.82 1.62
C LEU A 100 -3.17 -6.85 1.68
N GLN A 101 -3.74 -6.25 2.72
CA GLN A 101 -5.16 -6.12 2.92
C GLN A 101 -5.55 -4.66 3.17
N ILE A 102 -6.66 -4.24 2.59
CA ILE A 102 -7.33 -2.98 2.91
C ILE A 102 -8.58 -3.34 3.71
N ALA A 103 -8.78 -2.65 4.84
CA ALA A 103 -9.96 -2.85 5.66
C ALA A 103 -11.24 -2.54 4.86
N ALA A 104 -12.26 -3.39 5.04
CA ALA A 104 -13.55 -3.18 4.39
C ALA A 104 -14.23 -1.90 4.90
N GLY A 105 -14.89 -1.18 4.00
CA GLY A 105 -15.82 -0.12 4.34
C GLY A 105 -17.24 -0.65 4.56
N ASN A 106 -18.18 0.26 4.77
CA ASN A 106 -19.58 -0.07 5.08
C ASN A 106 -20.54 0.15 3.90
N LEU A 107 -20.03 0.56 2.72
CA LEU A 107 -20.85 0.81 1.53
C LEU A 107 -21.20 -0.52 0.85
N ALA A 108 -22.49 -0.83 0.78
CA ALA A 108 -22.98 -1.99 0.05
C ALA A 108 -22.74 -1.84 -1.45
N GLN A 109 -22.33 -2.92 -2.11
CA GLN A 109 -21.99 -2.90 -3.54
C GLN A 109 -23.16 -2.42 -4.43
N ALA A 110 -24.39 -2.80 -4.09
CA ALA A 110 -25.59 -2.39 -4.82
C ALA A 110 -25.85 -0.87 -4.76
N GLU A 111 -25.34 -0.18 -3.74
CA GLU A 111 -25.54 1.26 -3.55
C GLU A 111 -24.43 2.09 -4.21
N ILE A 112 -23.37 1.48 -4.77
CA ILE A 112 -22.20 2.20 -5.30
C ILE A 112 -22.60 3.22 -6.38
N LEU A 113 -23.39 2.82 -7.38
CA LEU A 113 -23.75 3.72 -8.49
C LEU A 113 -24.67 4.86 -8.02
N LYS A 114 -25.59 4.56 -7.10
CA LYS A 114 -26.46 5.56 -6.49
C LYS A 114 -25.66 6.57 -5.65
N GLN A 115 -24.68 6.10 -4.89
CA GLN A 115 -23.80 6.95 -4.09
C GLN A 115 -22.84 7.78 -4.96
N LEU A 116 -22.41 7.23 -6.11
CA LEU A 116 -21.60 7.94 -7.10
C LEU A 116 -22.40 9.10 -7.73
N GLY A 117 -23.69 8.90 -8.00
CA GLY A 117 -24.58 9.92 -8.55
C GLY A 117 -24.26 10.24 -10.00
N THR A 118 -23.34 11.17 -10.24
CA THR A 118 -22.88 11.53 -11.59
C THR A 118 -21.37 11.49 -11.68
N GLY A 119 -20.83 10.62 -12.53
CA GLY A 119 -19.38 10.48 -12.66
C GLY A 119 -18.92 9.25 -13.44
N LEU A 120 -17.62 8.96 -13.34
CA LEU A 120 -17.01 7.80 -13.99
C LEU A 120 -16.90 6.63 -13.01
N TYR A 121 -17.55 5.52 -13.36
CA TYR A 121 -17.33 4.23 -12.73
C TYR A 121 -16.25 3.47 -13.50
N ILE A 122 -15.04 3.41 -12.93
CA ILE A 122 -13.84 2.86 -13.55
C ILE A 122 -13.60 1.44 -13.04
N SER A 123 -13.63 0.45 -13.93
CA SER A 123 -13.36 -0.95 -13.58
C SER A 123 -11.86 -1.23 -13.44
N ASN A 124 -11.07 -0.87 -14.46
CA ASN A 124 -9.63 -1.12 -14.48
C ASN A 124 -8.83 0.08 -14.98
N LEU A 125 -7.57 0.10 -14.57
CA LEU A 125 -6.56 1.04 -15.02
C LEU A 125 -5.44 0.29 -15.73
N TRP A 126 -4.67 1.00 -16.55
CA TRP A 126 -3.62 0.41 -17.35
C TRP A 126 -2.44 1.37 -17.54
N TYR A 127 -1.24 0.80 -17.68
CA TYR A 127 0.02 1.53 -17.77
C TYR A 127 0.18 2.60 -16.69
N LEU A 128 -0.05 2.25 -15.42
CA LEU A 128 0.28 3.18 -14.35
C LEU A 128 1.78 3.39 -14.26
N ASN A 129 2.18 4.64 -14.05
CA ASN A 129 3.54 5.00 -13.69
C ASN A 129 3.56 6.24 -12.80
N TYR A 130 4.67 6.47 -12.11
CA TYR A 130 4.89 7.69 -11.34
C TYR A 130 5.37 8.82 -12.25
N SER A 131 4.63 9.93 -12.25
CA SER A 131 5.14 11.20 -12.78
C SER A 131 5.97 11.96 -11.75
N ASP A 132 5.68 11.74 -10.46
CA ASP A 132 6.40 12.30 -9.31
C ASP A 132 6.24 11.30 -8.16
N LEU A 133 7.30 10.53 -7.91
CA LEU A 133 7.29 9.39 -7.00
C LEU A 133 7.06 9.83 -5.54
N PRO A 134 7.86 10.73 -4.92
CA PRO A 134 7.68 11.09 -3.51
C PRO A 134 6.30 11.70 -3.18
N ALA A 135 5.64 12.32 -4.17
CA ALA A 135 4.29 12.87 -4.02
C ALA A 135 3.17 11.88 -4.41
N ALA A 136 3.49 10.61 -4.67
CA ALA A 136 2.57 9.57 -5.13
C ALA A 136 1.76 9.97 -6.39
N ARG A 137 2.29 10.83 -7.26
CA ARG A 137 1.54 11.28 -8.45
C ARG A 137 1.65 10.25 -9.55
N LEU A 138 0.50 9.69 -9.88
CA LEU A 138 0.34 8.62 -10.86
C LEU A 138 -0.25 9.16 -12.15
N THR A 139 0.22 8.62 -13.27
CA THR A 139 -0.42 8.72 -14.58
C THR A 139 -0.77 7.33 -15.07
N GLY A 140 -1.81 7.22 -15.88
CA GLY A 140 -2.28 5.96 -16.44
C GLY A 140 -3.47 6.19 -17.37
N MET A 141 -4.00 5.10 -17.92
CA MET A 141 -5.18 5.13 -18.78
C MET A 141 -6.26 4.22 -18.22
N THR A 142 -7.52 4.55 -18.46
CA THR A 142 -8.60 3.60 -18.21
C THR A 142 -8.52 2.48 -19.25
N ARG A 143 -8.81 1.25 -18.82
CA ARG A 143 -8.87 0.10 -19.72
C ARG A 143 -10.04 -0.75 -19.29
N PHE A 144 -10.82 -1.23 -20.25
CA PHE A 144 -12.03 -2.03 -20.04
C PHE A 144 -13.12 -1.31 -19.21
N ALA A 145 -14.35 -1.35 -19.71
CA ALA A 145 -15.57 -1.08 -18.92
C ALA A 145 -15.48 0.16 -18.00
N THR A 146 -15.26 1.34 -18.60
CA THR A 146 -15.43 2.64 -17.92
C THR A 146 -16.78 3.20 -18.31
N PHE A 147 -17.64 3.41 -17.31
CA PHE A 147 -19.02 3.84 -17.53
C PHE A 147 -19.25 5.23 -16.99
N TRP A 148 -20.04 6.00 -17.72
CA TRP A 148 -20.68 7.18 -17.18
C TRP A 148 -21.91 6.77 -16.40
N VAL A 149 -22.02 7.26 -15.17
CA VAL A 149 -23.19 7.12 -14.29
C VAL A 149 -23.88 8.46 -14.21
#